data_AF-A0A0J7KEC0-F1
#
_entry.id   AF-A0A0J7KEC0-F1
#
_cell.length_a   1.000
_cell.length_b   1.000
_cell.length_c   1.000
_cell.angle_alpha   90.00
_cell.angle_beta   90.00
_cell.angle_gamma   90.00
#
_symmetry.space_group_name_H-M   'P 1'
#
loop_
_entity.id
_entity.type
_entity.pdbx_description
1 polymer ?
#
loop_
_entity_poly.entity_id
_entity_poly.type
_entity_poly.pdbx_seq_one_letter_code
_entity_poly.pdbx_strand_id
1 'polypeptide(L)'
;MPFSVPMVWREPTNHEECYFCSCNLRSFNSKNKHLIKYPDVASVTKPIPVVSANLLPTPPVMIDECEEEPTFEEASFNEDFIAYDCDTTPQLIDQAALNDLIRDLDLSKEKAELLGSRLQERNLLQTGTTTYWYRFCEK
;
A
#
# COMPACT_ATOMS: atom_id res chain seq x y z
N MET A 1 -8.96 11.09 -16.57
CA MET A 1 -8.40 12.45 -16.36
C MET A 1 -7.13 12.29 -15.54
N PRO A 2 -5.95 12.57 -16.11
CA PRO A 2 -4.73 12.61 -15.31
C PRO A 2 -4.76 13.82 -14.37
N PHE A 3 -4.21 13.66 -13.17
CA PHE A 3 -3.99 14.73 -12.21
C PHE A 3 -2.50 15.05 -12.16
N SER A 4 -2.13 16.33 -12.14
CA SER A 4 -0.74 16.75 -11.96
C SER A 4 -0.30 16.58 -10.51
N VAL A 5 -1.25 16.72 -9.58
CA VAL A 5 -1.08 16.46 -8.16
C VAL A 5 -2.20 15.53 -7.71
N PRO A 6 -1.89 14.37 -7.11
CA PRO A 6 -2.92 13.47 -6.58
C PRO A 6 -3.62 14.09 -5.37
N MET A 7 -4.72 13.48 -4.93
CA MET A 7 -5.32 13.83 -3.65
C MET A 7 -4.34 13.42 -2.53
N VAL A 8 -4.01 14.35 -1.63
CA VAL A 8 -3.08 14.10 -0.53
C VAL A 8 -3.82 14.23 0.80
N TRP A 9 -3.73 13.20 1.63
CA TRP A 9 -4.22 13.21 3.00
C TRP A 9 -3.05 13.42 3.96
N ARG A 10 -3.24 14.28 4.95
CA ARG A 10 -2.32 14.57 6.04
C ARG A 10 -2.94 14.17 7.36
N GLU A 11 -2.09 13.93 8.35
CA GLU A 11 -2.53 13.70 9.72
C GLU A 11 -3.25 14.95 10.25
N PRO A 12 -4.50 14.84 10.74
CA PRO A 12 -5.23 15.97 11.28
C PRO A 12 -4.64 16.39 12.64
N THR A 13 -4.49 17.69 12.86
CA THR A 13 -3.95 18.19 14.15
C THR A 13 -4.99 18.12 15.26
N ASN A 14 -6.27 18.19 14.90
CA ASN A 14 -7.41 18.20 15.81
C ASN A 14 -8.58 17.40 15.21
N HIS A 15 -9.54 17.00 16.05
CA HIS A 15 -10.72 16.25 15.60
C HIS A 15 -11.57 17.01 14.56
N GLU A 16 -11.62 18.34 14.64
CA GLU A 16 -12.34 19.19 13.67
C GLU A 16 -11.72 19.18 12.26
N GLU A 17 -10.42 18.88 12.17
CA GLU A 17 -9.71 18.76 10.89
C GLU A 17 -9.71 17.32 10.36
N CYS A 18 -10.25 16.36 11.10
CA CYS A 18 -10.24 14.95 10.74
C CYS A 18 -11.25 14.66 9.61
N TYR A 19 -10.75 14.54 8.37
CA TYR A 19 -11.57 14.22 7.21
C TYR A 19 -12.44 12.96 7.39
N PHE A 20 -11.84 11.89 7.93
CA PHE A 20 -12.54 10.63 8.17
C PHE A 20 -13.63 10.74 9.23
N CYS A 21 -13.39 11.53 10.28
CA CYS A 21 -14.32 11.73 11.38
C CYS A 21 -15.57 12.51 10.92
N SER A 22 -15.37 13.48 10.01
CA SER A 22 -16.46 14.30 9.46
C SER A 22 -17.25 13.59 8.33
N CYS A 23 -16.73 12.52 7.75
CA CYS A 23 -17.41 11.78 6.68
C CYS A 23 -18.44 10.78 7.23
N ASN A 24 -19.72 11.15 7.26
CA ASN A 24 -20.79 10.19 7.59
C ASN A 24 -21.28 9.45 6.33
N LEU A 25 -20.78 8.24 6.11
CA LEU A 25 -21.13 7.41 4.95
C LEU A 25 -22.22 6.37 5.22
N ARG A 26 -22.74 6.25 6.44
CA ARG A 26 -23.61 5.13 6.88
C ARG A 26 -24.93 5.03 6.10
N SER A 27 -25.45 6.13 5.57
CA SER A 27 -26.72 6.19 4.84
C SER A 27 -26.56 6.12 3.31
N PHE A 28 -25.34 5.96 2.81
CA PHE A 28 -25.07 5.93 1.38
C PHE A 28 -24.88 4.50 0.86
N ASN A 29 -25.39 4.27 -0.34
CA ASN A 29 -25.37 3.04 -1.10
C ASN A 29 -25.00 3.36 -2.56
N SER A 30 -24.89 2.34 -3.40
CA SER A 30 -24.46 2.51 -4.79
C SER A 30 -25.33 3.48 -5.60
N LYS A 31 -26.62 3.60 -5.28
CA LYS A 31 -27.58 4.48 -5.98
C LYS A 31 -27.45 5.94 -5.58
N ASN A 32 -27.17 6.24 -4.30
CA ASN A 32 -27.13 7.61 -3.78
C ASN A 32 -25.72 8.10 -3.42
N LYS A 33 -24.66 7.31 -3.69
CA LYS A 33 -23.25 7.72 -3.44
C LYS A 33 -22.83 9.04 -4.09
N HIS A 34 -23.48 9.44 -5.17
CA HIS A 34 -23.23 10.73 -5.84
C HIS A 34 -23.72 11.93 -5.01
N LEU A 35 -24.59 11.71 -4.02
CA LEU A 35 -25.07 12.73 -3.09
C LEU A 35 -24.15 12.91 -1.88
N ILE A 36 -23.08 12.11 -1.76
CA ILE A 36 -22.11 12.24 -0.68
C ILE A 36 -21.45 13.63 -0.81
N LYS A 37 -21.63 14.46 0.22
CA LYS A 37 -20.91 15.71 0.36
C LYS A 37 -19.66 15.45 1.20
N TYR A 38 -18.51 15.50 0.54
CA TYR A 38 -17.24 15.37 1.23
C TYR A 38 -16.87 16.70 1.90
N PRO A 39 -16.40 16.67 3.16
CA PRO A 39 -16.00 17.87 3.89
C PRO A 39 -14.72 18.47 3.29
N ASP A 40 -14.60 19.80 3.39
CA ASP A 40 -13.42 20.55 2.96
C ASP A 40 -12.61 20.92 4.21
N VAL A 41 -11.54 20.16 4.48
CA VAL A 41 -10.72 20.29 5.68
C VAL A 41 -9.25 20.40 5.31
N ALA A 42 -8.46 21.10 6.12
CA ALA A 42 -7.04 21.37 5.85
C ALA A 42 -6.15 20.12 5.78
N SER A 43 -6.59 19.01 6.38
CA SER A 43 -5.93 17.70 6.32
C SER A 43 -6.00 17.07 4.93
N VAL A 44 -6.83 17.56 4.00
CA VAL A 44 -6.97 17.02 2.64
C VAL A 44 -6.68 18.07 1.60
N THR A 45 -5.71 17.78 0.73
CA THR A 45 -5.44 18.57 -0.47
C THR A 45 -6.10 17.91 -1.66
N LYS A 46 -6.99 18.64 -2.36
CA LYS A 46 -7.72 18.15 -3.53
C LYS A 46 -6.78 17.94 -4.71
N PRO A 47 -7.04 16.93 -5.55
CA PRO A 47 -6.22 16.67 -6.71
C PRO A 47 -6.35 17.81 -7.71
N ILE A 48 -5.24 18.17 -8.34
CA ILE A 48 -5.20 19.21 -9.36
C ILE A 48 -5.24 18.52 -10.72
N PRO A 49 -6.28 18.76 -11.55
CA PRO A 49 -6.32 18.22 -12.90
C PRO A 49 -5.10 18.69 -13.69
N VAL A 50 -4.55 17.82 -14.54
CA VAL A 50 -3.59 18.28 -15.56
C VAL A 50 -4.36 19.21 -16.49
N VAL A 51 -4.14 20.51 -16.37
CA VAL A 51 -4.56 21.47 -17.38
C VAL A 51 -3.60 21.28 -18.55
N SER A 52 -4.14 20.92 -19.71
CA SER A 52 -3.42 20.59 -20.95
C SER A 52 -2.73 21.80 -21.61
N ALA A 53 -2.10 22.66 -20.82
CA ALA A 53 -1.20 23.70 -21.28
C ALA A 53 0.25 23.30 -20.95
N ASN A 54 0.79 22.41 -21.78
CA ASN A 54 2.21 22.37 -22.18
C ASN A 54 3.30 22.16 -21.12
N LEU A 55 3.20 21.21 -20.19
CA LEU A 55 4.36 20.75 -19.39
C LEU A 55 4.37 19.24 -19.15
N LEU A 56 4.01 18.43 -20.15
CA LEU A 56 4.48 17.04 -20.14
C LEU A 56 5.97 17.10 -20.51
N PRO A 57 6.92 16.65 -19.66
CA PRO A 57 8.22 16.27 -20.18
C PRO A 57 7.94 15.12 -21.15
N THR A 58 8.22 15.35 -22.43
CA THR A 58 8.16 14.30 -23.43
C THR A 58 9.05 13.15 -22.95
N PRO A 59 8.58 11.89 -22.92
CA PRO A 59 9.48 10.78 -22.68
C PRO A 59 10.63 10.87 -23.70
N PRO A 60 11.89 10.67 -23.29
CA PRO A 60 13.02 10.80 -24.20
C PRO A 60 12.80 9.86 -25.39
N VAL A 61 12.85 10.44 -26.59
CA VAL A 61 12.86 9.70 -27.84
C VAL A 61 14.07 8.77 -27.79
N MET A 62 13.85 7.47 -27.90
CA MET A 62 14.94 6.53 -28.13
C MET A 62 15.46 6.81 -29.55
N ILE A 63 16.56 7.55 -29.62
CA ILE A 63 17.34 7.69 -30.84
C ILE A 63 18.11 6.38 -31.04
N ASP A 64 17.70 5.65 -32.07
CA ASP A 64 18.40 4.50 -32.61
C ASP A 64 19.47 5.06 -33.56
N GLU A 65 20.68 5.26 -33.06
CA GLU A 65 21.83 5.57 -33.90
C GLU A 65 23.06 4.85 -33.33
N CYS A 66 23.41 3.77 -34.03
CA CYS A 66 24.56 2.92 -33.78
C CYS A 66 25.87 3.65 -34.12
N GLU A 67 26.95 3.25 -33.42
CA GLU A 67 28.38 3.59 -33.62
C GLU A 67 28.74 5.00 -33.10
N GLU A 68 29.63 5.23 -32.12
CA GLU A 68 30.96 4.67 -31.82
C GLU A 68 31.33 4.80 -30.30
N GLU A 69 32.23 3.95 -29.79
CA GLU A 69 32.75 3.82 -28.41
C GLU A 69 33.77 4.94 -27.99
N PRO A 70 34.39 4.95 -26.78
CA PRO A 70 33.90 5.41 -25.48
C PRO A 70 34.79 6.50 -24.85
N THR A 71 34.26 7.37 -23.98
CA THR A 71 35.09 8.09 -22.98
C THR A 71 34.48 7.97 -21.60
N PHE A 72 35.14 7.13 -20.81
CA PHE A 72 34.95 6.89 -19.39
C PHE A 72 35.40 8.11 -18.59
N GLU A 73 34.47 8.79 -17.94
CA GLU A 73 34.77 9.57 -16.73
C GLU A 73 33.88 9.06 -15.60
N GLU A 74 34.54 8.44 -14.62
CA GLU A 74 34.00 7.93 -13.36
C GLU A 74 33.23 9.01 -12.60
N ALA A 75 31.98 8.71 -12.28
CA ALA A 75 31.27 9.37 -11.19
C ALA A 75 30.47 8.32 -10.41
N SER A 76 31.16 7.69 -9.45
CA SER A 76 30.67 7.23 -8.15
C SER A 76 29.19 6.81 -8.08
N PHE A 77 28.91 5.54 -8.37
CA PHE A 77 27.63 4.92 -8.04
C PHE A 77 27.55 4.71 -6.53
N ASN A 78 26.62 5.37 -5.85
CA ASN A 78 26.40 5.18 -4.41
C ASN A 78 26.00 3.72 -4.14
N GLU A 79 26.75 3.05 -3.27
CA GLU A 79 26.63 1.64 -2.87
C GLU A 79 25.38 1.27 -2.04
N ASP A 80 24.35 2.15 -1.98
CA ASP A 80 23.19 1.95 -1.09
C ASP A 80 21.88 1.59 -1.83
N PHE A 81 21.92 1.28 -3.13
CA PHE A 81 20.75 0.73 -3.81
C PHE A 81 20.62 -0.76 -3.47
N ILE A 82 20.01 -1.06 -2.31
CA ILE A 82 19.50 -2.40 -2.00
C ILE A 82 18.45 -2.72 -3.07
N ALA A 83 18.86 -3.47 -4.10
CA ALA A 83 17.94 -4.14 -4.98
C ALA A 83 17.13 -5.11 -4.11
N TYR A 84 15.86 -4.78 -3.84
CA TYR A 84 14.94 -5.76 -3.30
C TYR A 84 14.85 -6.88 -4.32
N ASP A 85 15.42 -8.04 -3.97
CA ASP A 85 15.27 -9.28 -4.71
C ASP A 85 13.78 -9.62 -4.64
N CYS A 86 13.03 -9.16 -5.64
CA CYS A 86 11.63 -9.50 -5.80
C CYS A 86 11.62 -10.90 -6.40
N ASP A 87 11.90 -11.90 -5.57
CA ASP A 87 11.55 -13.27 -5.87
C ASP A 87 10.04 -13.27 -6.17
N THR A 88 9.69 -13.41 -7.44
CA THR A 88 8.33 -13.29 -7.98
C THR A 88 7.41 -14.44 -7.56
N THR A 89 7.72 -15.11 -6.46
CA THR A 89 6.93 -16.19 -5.87
C THR A 89 6.12 -15.67 -4.69
N PRO A 90 4.80 -15.93 -4.64
CA PRO A 90 4.00 -15.53 -3.49
C PRO A 90 4.53 -16.23 -2.23
N GLN A 91 5.06 -15.45 -1.28
CA GLN A 91 5.47 -15.97 0.01
C GLN A 91 4.22 -16.40 0.78
N LEU A 92 4.08 -17.70 1.03
CA LEU A 92 3.04 -18.23 1.90
C LEU A 92 3.37 -17.88 3.35
N ILE A 93 2.33 -17.65 4.15
CA ILE A 93 2.47 -17.37 5.58
C ILE A 93 2.87 -18.69 6.26
N ASP A 94 4.05 -18.69 6.87
CA ASP A 94 4.55 -19.78 7.70
C ASP A 94 3.99 -19.69 9.15
N GLN A 95 4.19 -20.73 9.96
CA GLN A 95 3.65 -20.82 11.31
C GLN A 95 4.15 -19.70 12.22
N ALA A 96 5.43 -19.30 12.10
CA ALA A 96 5.99 -18.19 12.89
C ALA A 96 5.28 -16.88 12.56
N ALA A 97 5.15 -16.56 11.26
CA ALA A 97 4.46 -15.36 10.80
C ALA A 97 2.97 -15.36 11.21
N LEU A 98 2.30 -16.50 11.15
CA LEU A 98 0.91 -16.63 11.64
C LEU A 98 0.82 -16.37 13.15
N ASN A 99 1.76 -16.88 13.95
CA ASN A 99 1.79 -16.68 15.39
C ASN A 99 2.09 -15.21 15.77
N ASP A 100 3.03 -14.58 15.08
CA ASP A 100 3.35 -13.16 15.25
C ASP A 100 2.14 -12.29 14.91
N LEU A 101 1.45 -12.57 13.80
CA LEU A 101 0.20 -11.88 13.43
C LEU A 101 -0.88 -11.99 14.51
N ILE A 102 -1.05 -13.17 15.12
CA ILE A 102 -2.04 -13.37 16.18
C ILE A 102 -1.67 -12.55 17.44
N ARG A 103 -0.37 -12.46 17.75
CA ARG A 103 0.16 -11.71 18.91
C ARG A 103 0.08 -10.21 18.70
N ASP A 104 0.51 -9.72 17.54
CA ASP A 104 0.55 -8.29 17.21
C ASP A 104 -0.85 -7.68 17.15
N LEU A 105 -1.83 -8.49 16.74
CA LEU A 105 -3.24 -8.10 16.72
C LEU A 105 -4.00 -8.41 18.02
N ASP A 106 -3.33 -9.00 19.02
CA ASP A 106 -3.89 -9.42 20.31
C ASP A 106 -5.24 -10.15 20.17
N LEU A 107 -5.27 -11.17 19.29
CA LEU A 107 -6.51 -11.89 18.99
C LEU A 107 -6.87 -12.89 20.09
N SER A 108 -8.15 -12.93 20.45
CA SER A 108 -8.69 -14.02 21.27
C SER A 108 -8.63 -15.35 20.50
N LYS A 109 -8.67 -16.47 21.24
CA LYS A 109 -8.62 -17.83 20.67
C LYS A 109 -9.58 -18.03 19.49
N GLU A 110 -10.84 -17.65 19.67
CA GLU A 110 -11.88 -17.80 18.63
C GLU A 110 -11.57 -16.96 17.38
N LYS A 111 -11.01 -15.76 17.57
CA LYS A 111 -10.63 -14.87 16.45
C LYS A 111 -9.38 -15.38 15.73
N ALA A 112 -8.43 -15.93 16.47
CA ALA A 112 -7.22 -16.55 15.92
C ALA A 112 -7.56 -17.78 15.07
N GLU A 113 -8.45 -18.64 15.57
CA GLU A 113 -8.96 -19.80 14.82
C GLU A 113 -9.70 -19.37 13.55
N LEU A 114 -10.57 -18.35 13.65
CA LEU A 114 -11.28 -17.79 12.49
C LEU A 114 -10.31 -17.20 11.46
N LEU A 115 -9.30 -16.46 11.90
CA LEU A 115 -8.25 -15.92 11.04
C LEU A 115 -7.52 -17.04 10.29
N GLY A 116 -7.06 -18.06 11.02
CA GLY A 116 -6.39 -19.22 10.44
C GLY A 116 -7.25 -19.95 9.42
N SER A 117 -8.54 -20.16 9.73
CA SER A 117 -9.50 -20.76 8.79
C SER A 117 -9.64 -19.96 7.50
N ARG A 118 -9.70 -18.63 7.59
CA ARG A 118 -9.82 -17.75 6.42
C ARG A 118 -8.54 -17.73 5.58
N LEU A 119 -7.37 -17.75 6.21
CA LEU A 119 -6.09 -17.81 5.50
C LEU A 119 -5.92 -19.16 4.80
N GLN A 120 -6.38 -20.24 5.42
CA GLN A 120 -6.40 -21.57 4.82
C GLN A 120 -7.35 -21.66 3.61
N GLU A 121 -8.57 -21.12 3.72
CA GLU A 121 -9.54 -21.03 2.60
C GLU A 121 -8.96 -20.30 1.38
N ARG A 122 -8.04 -19.36 1.60
CA ARG A 122 -7.41 -18.55 0.55
C ARG A 122 -6.10 -19.13 0.02
N ASN A 123 -5.68 -20.31 0.49
CA ASN A 123 -4.39 -20.91 0.17
C ASN A 123 -3.20 -19.96 0.45
N LEU A 124 -3.29 -19.18 1.53
CA LEU A 124 -2.26 -18.23 1.94
C LEU A 124 -1.33 -18.80 3.03
N LEU A 125 -1.63 -19.99 3.55
CA LEU A 125 -0.82 -20.69 4.55
C LEU A 125 0.05 -21.76 3.89
N GLN A 126 1.22 -22.01 4.45
CA GLN A 126 2.08 -23.12 4.03
C GLN A 126 1.43 -24.49 4.32
N THR A 127 1.77 -25.51 3.53
CA THR A 127 1.29 -26.88 3.79
C THR A 127 1.88 -27.39 5.10
N GLY A 128 1.03 -27.57 6.13
CA GLY A 128 1.44 -28.02 7.46
C GLY A 128 1.28 -26.99 8.58
N THR A 129 0.92 -25.75 8.26
CA THR A 129 0.55 -24.74 9.27
C THR A 129 -0.74 -25.13 9.97
N THR A 130 -0.73 -25.07 11.30
CA THR A 130 -1.84 -25.51 12.14
C THR A 130 -2.45 -24.33 12.90
N THR A 131 -3.77 -24.25 12.92
CA THR A 131 -4.50 -23.18 13.62
C THR A 131 -4.69 -23.44 15.11
N TYR A 132 -4.27 -24.62 15.59
CA TYR A 132 -4.52 -25.12 16.94
C TYR A 132 -3.36 -24.94 17.93
N TRP A 133 -2.24 -24.33 17.52
CA TRP A 133 -1.10 -24.07 18.40
C TRP A 133 -1.00 -22.61 18.80
N TYR A 134 -1.74 -22.26 19.85
CA TYR A 134 -1.56 -20.99 20.54
C TYR A 134 -1.31 -21.31 22.00
N ARG A 135 -0.04 -21.25 22.48
CA ARG A 135 0.39 -21.15 23.91
C ARG A 135 1.90 -21.30 24.18
N PHE A 136 2.79 -21.42 23.20
CA PHE A 136 4.22 -21.52 23.53
C PHE A 136 4.99 -20.26 23.14
N CYS A 137 5.24 -19.43 24.16
CA CYS A 137 6.35 -18.48 24.15
C CYS A 137 7.64 -19.30 24.16
N GLU A 138 8.42 -19.27 23.08
CA GLU A 138 9.86 -19.49 23.23
C GLU A 138 10.46 -18.21 23.80
N LYS A 139 11.27 -18.38 24.85
CA LYS A 139 11.96 -17.32 25.61
C LYS A 139 13.29 -16.98 24.96
#